data_AF-A0AAE9Y5M6-F1
#
_entry.id   AF-A0AAE9Y5M6-F1
#
_cell.length_a   1.000
_cell.length_b   1.000
_cell.length_c   1.000
_cell.angle_alpha   90.00
_cell.angle_beta   90.00
_cell.angle_gamma   90.00
#
_symmetry.space_group_name_H-M   'P 1'
#
loop_
_entity.id
_entity.type
_entity.pdbx_description
1 polymer ?
#
loop_
_entity_poly.entity_id
_entity_poly.type
_entity_poly.pdbx_seq_one_letter_code
_entity_poly.pdbx_strand_id
1 'polypeptide(L)'
;MVGVLVALGALVACEPTPGGPSGSAPSTPTYLHMVSSGDDSVGLGGGRMWTYVPAEADISVTASGGDIDVHVDGDTWWDVVLRPTSPQESVTPGRHEGTARAVVSGDGRGCGEEHTRGWYEVDEVAYEGGELVLLAVRFAQWCAHEDETSALHGEVRYDASAPTPGAPTPVGPPPASFWRPPAAAVPAGAERNHLVMESDRGDFVGQGRTHAYTGFDAQLFQGALTLHHRDLSWHVALRPSNRAAQGVEAGFYPHLLRDAFPNPARGGFSVGGEARGCNKSTSDVVVDEVDARGGTLTDIALRFEQHCEHETPALRGQAVWQEPVAPGTVGPPAGVTAEDAGATATVRWIPPSTTGAGPVTGYEVIAYRDGTAVGPTTSTAAGATSTQVPITPGHRWTFKVAAINAAGTGLRSSATAPVGAPPLDLGPFATLEALVAQQYRDFLGRPPTATEVRDAVAQIGSGRLTPASWIAGLSTRPEWGGRRAPIIRLYTAAFVRTVDDDGLDYWSERRRTGTSLSAIAQGFAGSPEFRTRYGTLSDSDFVDRIYRNVLGRGPDPGGFAYWTDRLGSGTPRGAVLLAFSEASENRARRAPLVAVTLLAAGMLDRAPTVDEVNIGGNVEGVALHYLTRAEYRERLS
;
A
#
# COMPACT_ATOMS: atom_id res chain seq x y z
N MET A 1 -15.04 40.40 -30.42
CA MET A 1 -16.26 39.96 -29.70
C MET A 1 -16.61 38.60 -30.29
N VAL A 2 -15.94 37.55 -29.80
CA VAL A 2 -16.06 36.18 -30.31
C VAL A 2 -16.82 35.39 -29.26
N GLY A 3 -17.93 34.77 -29.67
CA GLY A 3 -18.87 34.09 -28.80
C GLY A 3 -18.27 32.83 -28.18
N VAL A 4 -18.32 32.78 -26.85
CA VAL A 4 -18.13 31.57 -26.06
C VAL A 4 -19.43 30.77 -26.14
N LEU A 5 -19.40 29.61 -26.80
CA LEU A 5 -20.49 28.64 -26.77
C LEU A 5 -20.18 27.64 -25.65
N VAL A 6 -20.67 27.89 -24.43
CA VAL A 6 -20.70 26.88 -23.37
C VAL A 6 -21.96 26.06 -23.58
N ALA A 7 -21.81 24.87 -24.14
CA ALA A 7 -22.86 23.85 -24.07
C ALA A 7 -22.77 23.17 -22.70
N LEU A 8 -23.63 23.58 -21.77
CA LEU A 8 -23.93 22.78 -20.57
C LEU A 8 -24.72 21.54 -21.01
N GLY A 9 -24.01 20.48 -21.35
CA GLY A 9 -24.56 19.13 -21.46
C GLY A 9 -24.60 18.50 -20.07
N ALA A 10 -25.79 18.09 -19.63
CA ALA A 10 -25.97 17.28 -18.44
C ALA A 10 -25.14 15.98 -18.55
N LEU A 11 -24.44 15.61 -17.48
CA LEU A 11 -23.84 14.29 -17.30
C LEU A 11 -24.94 13.22 -17.36
N VAL A 12 -25.17 12.68 -18.56
CA VAL A 12 -25.91 11.44 -18.75
C VAL A 12 -24.91 10.31 -18.51
N ALA A 13 -25.14 9.51 -17.47
CA ALA A 13 -24.42 8.26 -17.29
C ALA A 13 -24.63 7.39 -18.54
N CYS A 14 -23.54 7.11 -19.26
CA CYS A 14 -23.56 6.23 -20.43
C CYS A 14 -23.94 4.81 -19.97
N GLU A 15 -24.96 4.20 -20.57
CA GLU A 15 -25.15 2.75 -20.49
C GLU A 15 -23.92 2.06 -21.12
N PRO A 16 -23.41 0.95 -20.55
CA PRO A 16 -22.26 0.26 -21.11
C PRO A 16 -22.64 -0.33 -22.48
N THR A 17 -22.05 0.21 -23.53
CA THR A 17 -22.06 -0.40 -24.87
C THR A 17 -21.29 -1.72 -24.86
N PRO A 18 -21.62 -2.69 -25.74
CA PRO A 18 -20.91 -3.97 -25.78
C PRO A 18 -19.46 -3.74 -26.21
N GLY A 19 -18.50 -3.98 -25.30
CA GLY A 19 -17.07 -3.97 -25.62
C GLY A 19 -16.16 -3.13 -24.72
N GLY A 20 -16.69 -2.40 -23.74
CA GLY A 20 -15.88 -1.77 -22.68
C GLY A 20 -15.44 -2.79 -21.61
N PRO A 21 -14.34 -2.52 -20.87
CA PRO A 21 -13.92 -3.39 -19.77
C PRO A 21 -15.04 -3.51 -18.72
N SER A 22 -15.40 -4.75 -18.35
CA SER A 22 -16.36 -4.99 -17.26
C SER A 22 -15.65 -4.88 -15.91
N GLY A 23 -15.47 -3.65 -15.44
CA GLY A 23 -14.90 -3.25 -14.16
C GLY A 23 -15.11 -1.74 -13.98
N SER A 24 -15.27 -1.24 -12.74
CA SER A 24 -15.42 0.21 -12.54
C SER A 24 -14.09 0.91 -12.82
N ALA A 25 -14.05 1.75 -13.86
CA ALA A 25 -12.89 2.60 -14.13
C ALA A 25 -12.55 3.49 -12.92
N PRO A 26 -11.26 3.83 -12.70
CA PRO A 26 -10.86 4.73 -11.63
C PRO A 26 -11.59 6.08 -11.70
N SER A 27 -11.94 6.65 -10.56
CA SER A 27 -12.56 7.99 -10.50
C SER A 27 -11.54 9.13 -10.64
N THR A 28 -10.26 8.82 -10.89
CA THR A 28 -9.20 9.82 -11.03
C THR A 28 -9.26 10.49 -12.41
N PRO A 29 -8.82 11.76 -12.52
CA PRO A 29 -8.85 12.49 -13.80
C PRO A 29 -7.78 11.99 -14.79
N THR A 30 -6.83 11.17 -14.34
CA THR A 30 -5.84 10.53 -15.20
C THR A 30 -5.65 9.07 -14.77
N TYR A 31 -5.67 8.13 -15.71
CA TYR A 31 -5.39 6.71 -15.52
C TYR A 31 -5.26 5.94 -16.84
N LEU A 32 -4.70 4.73 -16.75
CA LEU A 32 -4.84 3.64 -17.74
C LEU A 32 -5.50 2.44 -17.04
N HIS A 33 -6.57 1.91 -17.61
CA HIS A 33 -7.24 0.70 -17.12
C HIS A 33 -7.39 -0.30 -18.26
N MET A 34 -6.97 -1.55 -18.06
CA MET A 34 -7.03 -2.59 -19.08
C MET A 34 -7.53 -3.92 -18.51
N VAL A 35 -8.21 -4.69 -19.34
CA VAL A 35 -8.70 -6.03 -19.03
C VAL A 35 -8.36 -6.96 -20.18
N SER A 36 -7.65 -8.04 -19.86
CA SER A 36 -7.23 -9.08 -20.80
C SER A 36 -8.26 -10.21 -20.81
N SER A 37 -8.74 -10.57 -22.00
CA SER A 37 -9.75 -11.61 -22.20
C SER A 37 -9.17 -12.82 -22.93
N GLY A 38 -9.85 -13.97 -22.84
CA GLY A 38 -9.41 -15.21 -23.50
C GLY A 38 -7.96 -15.58 -23.17
N ASP A 39 -7.20 -15.91 -24.22
CA ASP A 39 -5.78 -16.24 -24.18
C ASP A 39 -4.89 -15.08 -24.68
N ASP A 40 -5.34 -13.82 -24.55
CA ASP A 40 -4.59 -12.62 -24.98
C ASP A 40 -3.16 -12.62 -24.40
N SER A 41 -2.19 -12.62 -25.31
CA SER A 41 -0.77 -12.76 -25.00
C SER A 41 -0.15 -11.48 -24.42
N VAL A 42 -0.71 -10.31 -24.74
CA VAL A 42 -0.18 -9.03 -24.28
C VAL A 42 -0.58 -8.77 -22.84
N GLY A 43 -1.88 -8.93 -22.52
CA GLY A 43 -2.43 -8.79 -21.17
C GLY A 43 -2.35 -10.04 -20.29
N LEU A 44 -1.88 -11.17 -20.83
CA LEU A 44 -1.73 -12.50 -20.19
C LEU A 44 -3.04 -13.26 -19.90
N GLY A 45 -4.11 -12.92 -20.62
CA GLY A 45 -5.39 -13.62 -20.66
C GLY A 45 -6.11 -13.75 -19.31
N GLY A 46 -7.12 -14.62 -19.31
CA GLY A 46 -7.77 -15.10 -18.08
C GLY A 46 -8.57 -14.07 -17.28
N GLY A 47 -8.96 -12.94 -17.87
CA GLY A 47 -9.65 -11.86 -17.17
C GLY A 47 -8.73 -10.97 -16.34
N ARG A 48 -7.42 -11.00 -16.58
CA ARG A 48 -6.43 -10.22 -15.83
C ARG A 48 -6.66 -8.73 -16.04
N MET A 49 -6.59 -7.96 -14.96
CA MET A 49 -6.78 -6.51 -14.99
C MET A 49 -5.47 -5.79 -14.68
N TRP A 50 -5.28 -4.66 -15.33
CA TRP A 50 -4.12 -3.77 -15.17
C TRP A 50 -4.64 -2.35 -14.98
N THR A 51 -4.35 -1.72 -13.86
CA THR A 51 -4.81 -0.36 -13.56
C THR A 51 -3.64 0.47 -13.10
N TYR A 52 -3.48 1.65 -13.67
CA TYR A 52 -2.45 2.60 -13.31
C TYR A 52 -3.07 3.98 -13.11
N VAL A 53 -2.75 4.56 -11.97
CA VAL A 53 -3.11 5.94 -11.62
C VAL A 53 -1.83 6.71 -11.31
N PRO A 54 -1.85 8.06 -11.37
CA PRO A 54 -0.66 8.87 -11.08
C PRO A 54 -0.04 8.62 -9.71
N ALA A 55 -0.77 8.08 -8.72
CA ALA A 55 -0.21 7.74 -7.41
C ALA A 55 0.72 6.51 -7.43
N GLU A 56 0.67 5.69 -8.48
CA GLU A 56 1.33 4.38 -8.55
C GLU A 56 2.24 4.23 -9.78
N ALA A 57 2.14 5.13 -10.75
CA ALA A 57 2.95 5.16 -11.95
C ALA A 57 3.14 6.60 -12.44
N ASP A 58 4.20 6.83 -13.21
CA ASP A 58 4.30 8.00 -14.09
C ASP A 58 3.49 7.70 -15.35
N ILE A 59 2.55 8.57 -15.67
CA ILE A 59 1.71 8.48 -16.88
C ILE A 59 1.98 9.74 -17.70
N SER A 60 2.48 9.56 -18.91
CA SER A 60 2.74 10.65 -19.85
C SER A 60 2.00 10.40 -21.15
N VAL A 61 1.38 11.44 -21.69
CA VAL A 61 0.71 11.39 -22.99
C VAL A 61 1.36 12.40 -23.90
N THR A 62 1.82 11.95 -25.07
CA THR A 62 2.39 12.81 -26.10
C THR A 62 1.61 12.66 -27.40
N ALA A 63 1.33 13.77 -28.07
CA ALA A 63 0.80 13.78 -29.43
C ALA A 63 1.93 14.18 -30.39
N SER A 64 2.49 13.23 -31.13
CA SER A 64 3.65 13.44 -32.00
C SER A 64 3.49 12.72 -33.33
N GLY A 65 3.81 13.40 -34.43
CA GLY A 65 3.75 12.78 -35.77
C GLY A 65 2.36 12.34 -36.23
N GLY A 66 1.29 12.80 -35.55
CA GLY A 66 -0.09 12.37 -35.76
C GLY A 66 -0.55 11.29 -34.79
N ASP A 67 0.35 10.54 -34.15
CA ASP A 67 -0.01 9.51 -33.18
C ASP A 67 -0.19 10.12 -31.77
N ILE A 68 -1.02 9.46 -30.96
CA ILE A 68 -1.08 9.69 -29.51
C ILE A 68 -0.41 8.51 -28.83
N ASP A 69 0.69 8.78 -28.13
CA ASP A 69 1.41 7.81 -27.33
C ASP A 69 1.07 8.04 -25.85
N VAL A 70 0.45 7.05 -25.22
CA VAL A 70 0.25 7.00 -23.77
C VAL A 70 1.29 6.04 -23.21
N HIS A 71 2.29 6.60 -22.54
CA HIS A 71 3.32 5.83 -21.86
C HIS A 71 3.02 5.78 -20.36
N VAL A 72 3.10 4.58 -19.79
CA VAL A 72 2.96 4.31 -18.37
C VAL A 72 4.22 3.63 -17.88
N ASP A 73 4.88 4.23 -16.89
CA ASP A 73 6.02 3.66 -16.18
C ASP A 73 5.65 3.44 -14.71
N GLY A 74 5.44 2.18 -14.33
CA GLY A 74 4.98 1.76 -13.01
C GLY A 74 5.55 0.40 -12.63
N ASP A 75 4.76 -0.45 -11.97
CA ASP A 75 5.22 -1.81 -11.63
C ASP A 75 5.48 -2.69 -12.86
N THR A 76 4.83 -2.34 -13.98
CA THR A 76 5.23 -2.75 -15.32
C THR A 76 5.04 -1.56 -16.26
N TRP A 77 5.87 -1.46 -17.28
CA TRP A 77 5.70 -0.41 -18.30
C TRP A 77 4.65 -0.81 -19.34
N TRP A 78 3.95 0.19 -19.88
CA TRP A 78 2.98 0.05 -20.97
C TRP A 78 3.08 1.21 -21.94
N ASP A 79 2.93 0.90 -23.23
CA ASP A 79 2.71 1.86 -24.30
C ASP A 79 1.37 1.58 -24.97
N VAL A 80 0.51 2.59 -25.06
CA VAL A 80 -0.71 2.58 -25.88
C VAL A 80 -0.57 3.63 -26.96
N VAL A 81 -0.37 3.18 -28.18
CA VAL A 81 -0.21 4.04 -29.37
C VAL A 81 -1.51 4.06 -30.15
N LEU A 82 -2.10 5.25 -30.27
CA LEU A 82 -3.35 5.49 -31.00
C LEU A 82 -3.06 6.21 -32.30
N ARG A 83 -3.42 5.58 -33.42
CA ARG A 83 -3.06 6.05 -34.77
C ARG A 83 -4.25 6.54 -35.56
N PRO A 84 -4.42 7.86 -35.75
CA PRO A 84 -5.48 8.39 -36.60
C PRO A 84 -5.34 7.98 -38.06
N THR A 85 -6.45 8.08 -38.79
CA THR A 85 -6.55 7.69 -40.21
C THR A 85 -5.78 8.62 -41.15
N SER A 86 -5.46 9.84 -40.71
CA SER A 86 -4.62 10.81 -41.43
C SER A 86 -3.54 11.37 -40.50
N PRO A 87 -2.24 11.24 -40.81
CA PRO A 87 -1.13 11.64 -39.94
C PRO A 87 -0.94 13.17 -39.76
N GLN A 88 -1.90 13.99 -40.25
CA GLN A 88 -1.85 15.45 -40.19
C GLN A 88 -3.03 16.07 -39.42
N GLU A 89 -3.94 15.26 -38.88
CA GLU A 89 -5.15 15.76 -38.22
C GLU A 89 -5.12 15.42 -36.72
N SER A 90 -5.42 16.42 -35.88
CA SER A 90 -5.64 16.21 -34.45
C SER A 90 -6.70 15.13 -34.26
N VAL A 91 -6.48 14.21 -33.31
CA VAL A 91 -7.47 13.19 -32.98
C VAL A 91 -8.77 13.86 -32.55
N THR A 92 -9.89 13.42 -33.14
CA THR A 92 -11.24 13.94 -32.89
C THR A 92 -12.13 12.88 -32.23
N PRO A 93 -13.19 13.30 -31.51
CA PRO A 93 -14.15 12.37 -30.91
C PRO A 93 -14.76 11.42 -31.94
N GLY A 94 -15.00 10.18 -31.52
CA GLY A 94 -15.60 9.14 -32.35
C GLY A 94 -14.73 7.88 -32.48
N ARG A 95 -15.28 6.89 -33.20
CA ARG A 95 -14.68 5.56 -33.35
C ARG A 95 -13.74 5.49 -34.56
N HIS A 96 -12.56 4.91 -34.33
CA HIS A 96 -11.50 4.70 -35.31
C HIS A 96 -11.18 3.20 -35.38
N GLU A 97 -11.30 2.60 -36.56
CA GLU A 97 -11.14 1.16 -36.79
C GLU A 97 -10.12 0.86 -37.90
N GLY A 98 -9.48 -0.30 -37.84
CA GLY A 98 -8.55 -0.78 -38.86
C GLY A 98 -7.27 -1.41 -38.28
N THR A 99 -6.36 -1.80 -39.16
CA THR A 99 -5.06 -2.36 -38.75
C THR A 99 -4.22 -1.30 -38.03
N ALA A 100 -3.54 -1.71 -36.95
CA ALA A 100 -2.61 -0.87 -36.18
C ALA A 100 -3.21 0.47 -35.67
N ARG A 101 -4.51 0.50 -35.35
CA ARG A 101 -5.17 1.71 -34.81
C ARG A 101 -4.95 1.91 -33.33
N ALA A 102 -4.99 0.84 -32.56
CA ALA A 102 -4.57 0.80 -31.16
C ALA A 102 -3.48 -0.26 -31.07
N VAL A 103 -2.24 0.17 -30.82
CA VAL A 103 -1.09 -0.72 -30.65
C VAL A 103 -0.63 -0.62 -29.20
N VAL A 104 -0.81 -1.72 -28.48
CA VAL A 104 -0.54 -1.85 -27.06
C VAL A 104 0.61 -2.83 -26.86
N SER A 105 1.59 -2.40 -26.08
CA SER A 105 2.73 -3.23 -25.67
C SER A 105 3.10 -2.95 -24.22
N GLY A 106 3.74 -3.90 -23.54
CA GLY A 106 4.14 -3.74 -22.15
C GLY A 106 4.97 -4.89 -21.59
N ASP A 107 5.95 -4.59 -20.75
CA ASP A 107 6.93 -5.54 -20.19
C ASP A 107 7.52 -6.52 -21.24
N GLY A 108 7.86 -6.00 -22.43
CA GLY A 108 8.44 -6.77 -23.54
C GLY A 108 7.44 -7.62 -24.34
N ARG A 109 6.14 -7.49 -24.06
CA ARG A 109 5.05 -8.16 -24.78
C ARG A 109 4.42 -7.20 -25.80
N GLY A 110 4.07 -7.70 -26.96
CA GLY A 110 3.37 -6.95 -28.00
C GLY A 110 3.19 -7.79 -29.27
N CYS A 111 2.21 -7.43 -30.10
CA CYS A 111 1.95 -8.18 -31.34
C CYS A 111 2.87 -7.75 -32.50
N GLY A 112 3.44 -6.55 -32.46
CA GLY A 112 4.04 -5.88 -33.61
C GLY A 112 2.97 -5.27 -34.54
N GLU A 113 3.27 -4.13 -35.16
CA GLU A 113 2.28 -3.29 -35.84
C GLU A 113 1.54 -4.02 -36.99
N GLU A 114 2.27 -4.76 -37.82
CA GLU A 114 1.72 -5.52 -38.95
C GLU A 114 0.82 -6.70 -38.55
N HIS A 115 0.78 -7.01 -37.27
CA HIS A 115 0.03 -8.13 -36.69
C HIS A 115 -1.00 -7.66 -35.65
N THR A 116 -1.27 -6.36 -35.58
CA THR A 116 -2.26 -5.80 -34.66
C THR A 116 -3.57 -5.47 -35.38
N ARG A 117 -4.67 -6.06 -34.91
CA ARG A 117 -6.03 -5.63 -35.23
C ARG A 117 -6.59 -4.89 -34.02
N GLY A 118 -7.31 -3.80 -34.23
CA GLY A 118 -7.89 -3.07 -33.11
C GLY A 118 -8.79 -1.92 -33.51
N TRP A 119 -9.37 -1.30 -32.50
CA TRP A 119 -10.11 -0.06 -32.61
C TRP A 119 -9.85 0.79 -31.37
N TYR A 120 -10.05 2.09 -31.52
CA TYR A 120 -10.21 2.99 -30.38
C TYR A 120 -11.37 3.95 -30.62
N GLU A 121 -12.00 4.39 -29.54
CA GLU A 121 -13.11 5.34 -29.55
C GLU A 121 -12.78 6.47 -28.60
N VAL A 122 -12.70 7.68 -29.14
CA VAL A 122 -12.38 8.89 -28.39
C VAL A 122 -13.68 9.49 -27.90
N ASP A 123 -13.88 9.42 -26.60
CA ASP A 123 -15.06 9.96 -25.93
C ASP A 123 -14.90 11.47 -25.68
N GLU A 124 -13.68 11.90 -25.33
CA GLU A 124 -13.35 13.29 -25.02
C GLU A 124 -11.92 13.62 -25.47
N VAL A 125 -11.71 14.80 -26.04
CA VAL A 125 -10.37 15.29 -26.40
C VAL A 125 -10.35 16.82 -26.42
N ALA A 126 -9.29 17.43 -25.88
CA ALA A 126 -9.10 18.87 -25.92
C ALA A 126 -7.62 19.25 -26.12
N TYR A 127 -7.41 20.35 -26.83
CA TYR A 127 -6.09 20.91 -27.11
C TYR A 127 -6.02 22.38 -26.70
N GLU A 128 -4.91 22.78 -26.07
CA GLU A 128 -4.60 24.18 -25.77
C GLU A 128 -3.28 24.57 -26.44
N GLY A 129 -3.30 25.62 -27.27
CA GLY A 129 -2.09 26.04 -27.99
C GLY A 129 -1.53 25.00 -28.97
N GLY A 130 -2.29 23.96 -29.32
CA GLY A 130 -1.85 22.83 -30.15
C GLY A 130 -1.36 21.62 -29.35
N GLU A 131 -1.22 21.73 -28.04
CA GLU A 131 -0.84 20.64 -27.13
C GLU A 131 -2.08 19.91 -26.62
N LEU A 132 -1.99 18.58 -26.49
CA LEU A 132 -3.07 17.75 -25.94
C LEU A 132 -3.18 17.97 -24.43
N VAL A 133 -4.33 18.43 -23.96
CA VAL A 133 -4.58 18.70 -22.52
C VAL A 133 -5.62 17.78 -21.89
N LEU A 134 -6.45 17.12 -22.70
CA LEU A 134 -7.48 16.21 -22.23
C LEU A 134 -7.66 15.07 -23.24
N LEU A 135 -7.78 13.85 -22.75
CA LEU A 135 -8.08 12.67 -23.57
C LEU A 135 -8.89 11.67 -22.73
N ALA A 136 -10.02 11.22 -23.25
CA ALA A 136 -10.72 10.03 -22.78
C ALA A 136 -10.96 9.11 -23.98
N VAL A 137 -10.43 7.90 -23.91
CA VAL A 137 -10.44 6.96 -25.03
C VAL A 137 -10.56 5.52 -24.54
N ARG A 138 -11.43 4.76 -25.21
CA ARG A 138 -11.57 3.32 -25.04
C ARG A 138 -10.93 2.61 -26.22
N PHE A 139 -10.33 1.46 -26.02
CA PHE A 139 -9.69 0.70 -27.09
C PHE A 139 -9.84 -0.80 -26.91
N ALA A 140 -9.61 -1.53 -28.01
CA ALA A 140 -9.37 -2.96 -27.97
C ALA A 140 -8.31 -3.36 -28.99
N GLN A 141 -7.48 -4.32 -28.61
CA GLN A 141 -6.43 -4.93 -29.43
C GLN A 141 -6.59 -6.45 -29.47
N TRP A 142 -6.28 -7.03 -30.63
CA TRP A 142 -6.05 -8.46 -30.86
C TRP A 142 -4.74 -8.66 -31.61
N CYS A 143 -3.94 -9.65 -31.22
CA CYS A 143 -2.86 -10.11 -32.07
C CYS A 143 -3.40 -10.95 -33.25
N ALA A 144 -2.67 -10.98 -34.36
CA ALA A 144 -3.06 -11.71 -35.56
C ALA A 144 -3.16 -13.23 -35.36
N HIS A 145 -2.42 -13.77 -34.39
CA HIS A 145 -2.41 -15.20 -34.06
C HIS A 145 -3.51 -15.62 -33.07
N GLU A 146 -4.28 -14.65 -32.55
CA GLU A 146 -5.30 -14.86 -31.52
C GLU A 146 -6.71 -14.90 -32.12
N ASP A 147 -7.60 -15.61 -31.43
CA ASP A 147 -9.01 -15.64 -31.78
C ASP A 147 -9.73 -14.34 -31.39
N GLU A 148 -10.97 -14.17 -31.86
CA GLU A 148 -11.75 -12.96 -31.62
C GLU A 148 -12.16 -12.77 -30.15
N THR A 149 -12.02 -13.81 -29.31
CA THR A 149 -12.36 -13.78 -27.88
C THR A 149 -11.18 -13.43 -26.97
N SER A 150 -9.98 -13.31 -27.55
CA SER A 150 -8.72 -13.08 -26.85
C SER A 150 -8.23 -11.67 -27.12
N ALA A 151 -8.91 -10.68 -26.53
CA ALA A 151 -8.62 -9.26 -26.73
C ALA A 151 -8.06 -8.61 -25.46
N LEU A 152 -7.21 -7.59 -25.65
CA LEU A 152 -6.89 -6.62 -24.62
C LEU A 152 -7.80 -5.41 -24.78
N HIS A 153 -8.72 -5.21 -23.85
CA HIS A 153 -9.58 -4.03 -23.78
C HIS A 153 -8.96 -3.00 -22.84
N GLY A 154 -9.14 -1.71 -23.11
CA GLY A 154 -8.73 -0.69 -22.17
C GLY A 154 -9.42 0.65 -22.32
N GLU A 155 -9.16 1.49 -21.34
CA GLU A 155 -9.64 2.86 -21.21
C GLU A 155 -8.47 3.73 -20.69
N VAL A 156 -8.24 4.86 -21.35
CA VAL A 156 -7.31 5.90 -20.91
C VAL A 156 -8.11 7.15 -20.63
N ARG A 157 -7.89 7.75 -19.47
CA ARG A 157 -8.24 9.14 -19.18
C ARG A 157 -6.97 9.91 -18.88
N TYR A 158 -6.84 11.12 -19.42
CA TYR A 158 -5.71 12.00 -19.19
C TYR A 158 -6.22 13.44 -19.11
N ASP A 159 -5.74 14.16 -18.10
CA ASP A 159 -6.03 15.57 -17.86
C ASP A 159 -4.73 16.26 -17.45
N ALA A 160 -4.17 17.09 -18.33
CA ALA A 160 -2.91 17.79 -18.11
C ALA A 160 -2.98 18.82 -16.97
N SER A 161 -4.19 19.23 -16.58
CA SER A 161 -4.41 20.14 -15.44
C SER A 161 -4.46 19.40 -14.11
N ALA A 162 -4.57 18.07 -14.13
CA ALA A 162 -4.59 17.27 -12.91
C ALA A 162 -3.25 17.43 -12.16
N PRO A 163 -3.28 17.69 -10.84
CA PRO A 163 -2.06 17.83 -10.07
C PRO A 163 -1.31 16.50 -10.06
N THR A 164 -0.03 16.54 -10.43
CA THR A 164 0.87 15.39 -10.27
C THR A 164 0.98 15.08 -8.77
N PRO A 165 0.71 13.84 -8.33
CA PRO A 165 0.90 13.48 -6.94
C PRO A 165 2.36 13.67 -6.54
N GLY A 166 2.59 14.25 -5.35
CA GLY A 166 3.92 14.25 -4.75
C GLY A 166 4.43 12.82 -4.51
N ALA A 167 5.70 12.68 -4.12
CA ALA A 167 6.21 11.37 -3.73
C ALA A 167 5.31 10.73 -2.66
N PRO A 168 4.98 9.44 -2.79
CA PRO A 168 4.41 8.70 -1.68
C PRO A 168 5.38 8.84 -0.51
N THR A 169 4.86 9.36 0.60
CA THR A 169 5.60 9.39 1.85
C THR A 169 5.75 7.95 2.34
N PRO A 170 6.90 7.58 2.91
CA PRO A 170 7.04 6.28 3.56
C PRO A 170 5.94 6.10 4.61
N VAL A 171 5.30 4.93 4.62
CA VAL A 171 4.18 4.66 5.51
C VAL A 171 4.70 4.59 6.94
N GLY A 172 4.11 5.38 7.83
CA GLY A 172 4.43 5.38 9.26
C GLY A 172 3.22 4.92 10.09
N PRO A 173 3.40 4.12 11.16
CA PRO A 173 4.63 3.44 11.57
C PRO A 173 4.88 2.11 10.82
N PRO A 174 6.12 1.59 10.81
CA PRO A 174 6.44 0.30 10.22
C PRO A 174 5.63 -0.85 10.85
N PRO A 175 5.32 -1.93 10.10
CA PRO A 175 4.62 -3.09 10.66
C PRO A 175 5.37 -3.66 11.87
N ALA A 176 4.69 -3.83 13.01
CA ALA A 176 5.31 -4.34 14.24
C ALA A 176 5.87 -5.77 14.06
N SER A 177 5.30 -6.53 13.13
CA SER A 177 5.73 -7.89 12.75
C SER A 177 6.88 -7.91 11.74
N PHE A 178 7.37 -6.75 11.27
CA PHE A 178 8.45 -6.72 10.29
C PHE A 178 9.73 -7.31 10.90
N TRP A 179 10.42 -8.17 10.13
CA TRP A 179 11.53 -8.99 10.62
C TRP A 179 12.63 -8.14 11.29
N ARG A 180 13.30 -8.73 12.29
CA ARG A 180 14.47 -8.19 12.98
C ARG A 180 15.48 -9.33 13.19
N PRO A 181 16.79 -9.06 13.14
CA PRO A 181 17.78 -10.10 13.35
C PRO A 181 17.72 -10.62 14.78
N PRO A 182 17.92 -11.92 15.00
CA PRO A 182 18.20 -12.45 16.33
C PRO A 182 19.41 -11.74 16.93
N ALA A 183 19.38 -11.40 18.24
CA ALA A 183 20.48 -10.68 18.88
C ALA A 183 21.84 -11.39 18.75
N ALA A 184 21.84 -12.72 18.69
CA ALA A 184 23.06 -13.53 18.50
C ALA A 184 23.64 -13.47 17.07
N ALA A 185 22.87 -13.00 16.08
CA ALA A 185 23.32 -12.88 14.69
C ALA A 185 24.08 -11.56 14.43
N VAL A 186 23.91 -10.56 15.29
CA VAL A 186 24.67 -9.29 15.21
C VAL A 186 26.10 -9.53 15.69
N PRO A 187 27.14 -9.19 14.91
CA PRO A 187 28.52 -9.40 15.32
C PRO A 187 28.85 -8.68 16.64
N ALA A 188 29.51 -9.39 17.56
CA ALA A 188 29.85 -8.86 18.88
C ALA A 188 30.73 -7.62 18.77
N GLY A 189 30.30 -6.51 19.38
CA GLY A 189 31.00 -5.22 19.31
C GLY A 189 30.74 -4.39 18.05
N ALA A 190 29.87 -4.84 17.14
CA ALA A 190 29.49 -4.13 15.92
C ALA A 190 28.06 -3.56 15.99
N GLU A 191 27.79 -2.66 16.93
CA GLU A 191 26.47 -1.98 17.03
C GLU A 191 26.14 -1.10 15.80
N ARG A 192 27.17 -0.74 15.03
CA ARG A 192 27.12 -0.02 13.75
C ARG A 192 28.03 -0.71 12.74
N ASN A 193 27.86 -0.36 11.46
CA ASN A 193 28.68 -0.81 10.32
C ASN A 193 28.62 -2.32 10.07
N HIS A 194 27.42 -2.89 10.11
CA HIS A 194 27.16 -4.30 9.86
C HIS A 194 25.98 -4.53 8.90
N LEU A 195 25.98 -5.70 8.28
CA LEU A 195 24.85 -6.26 7.54
C LEU A 195 24.59 -7.67 8.08
N VAL A 196 23.38 -7.92 8.55
CA VAL A 196 22.91 -9.27 8.90
C VAL A 196 21.83 -9.67 7.91
N MET A 197 21.91 -10.88 7.38
CA MET A 197 20.93 -11.44 6.46
C MET A 197 20.53 -12.84 6.89
N GLU A 198 19.24 -13.15 6.78
CA GLU A 198 18.66 -14.46 6.97
C GLU A 198 17.87 -14.83 5.71
N SER A 199 18.22 -15.96 5.11
CA SER A 199 17.68 -16.40 3.82
C SER A 199 16.89 -17.67 3.99
N ASP A 200 15.67 -17.67 3.45
CA ASP A 200 14.83 -18.86 3.41
C ASP A 200 15.42 -19.91 2.45
N ARG A 201 15.15 -21.19 2.74
CA ARG A 201 15.57 -22.26 1.83
C ARG A 201 14.91 -22.06 0.46
N GLY A 202 15.73 -21.90 -0.58
CA GLY A 202 15.28 -21.68 -1.94
C GLY A 202 15.48 -20.24 -2.43
N ASP A 203 15.81 -19.30 -1.54
CA ASP A 203 16.22 -17.95 -1.96
C ASP A 203 17.57 -17.99 -2.68
N PHE A 204 17.65 -17.29 -3.82
CA PHE A 204 18.79 -17.31 -4.73
C PHE A 204 19.99 -16.52 -4.19
N VAL A 205 19.75 -15.39 -3.52
CA VAL A 205 20.82 -14.47 -3.12
C VAL A 205 21.52 -14.98 -1.85
N GLY A 206 20.76 -15.27 -0.80
CA GLY A 206 21.29 -15.72 0.48
C GLY A 206 21.46 -17.24 0.60
N GLN A 207 20.94 -18.03 -0.35
CA GLN A 207 21.16 -19.48 -0.47
C GLN A 207 20.68 -20.30 0.75
N GLY A 208 19.62 -19.86 1.42
CA GLY A 208 19.06 -20.54 2.60
C GLY A 208 19.96 -20.49 3.84
N ARG A 209 20.80 -19.46 3.95
CA ARG A 209 21.79 -19.29 5.03
C ARG A 209 21.65 -17.94 5.73
N THR A 210 22.08 -17.90 6.98
CA THR A 210 22.32 -16.66 7.71
C THR A 210 23.73 -16.16 7.43
N HIS A 211 23.87 -14.89 7.07
CA HIS A 211 25.13 -14.22 6.82
C HIS A 211 25.26 -12.99 7.72
N ALA A 212 26.46 -12.71 8.21
CA ALA A 212 26.76 -11.51 8.96
C ALA A 212 28.10 -10.93 8.51
N TYR A 213 28.09 -9.66 8.17
CA TYR A 213 29.23 -8.94 7.61
C TYR A 213 29.47 -7.65 8.37
N THR A 214 30.72 -7.21 8.43
CA THR A 214 31.14 -5.92 9.01
C THR A 214 32.03 -5.19 8.02
N GLY A 215 32.12 -3.86 8.09
CA GLY A 215 33.01 -3.10 7.20
C GLY A 215 32.34 -2.68 5.90
N PHE A 216 31.17 -2.04 6.05
CA PHE A 216 30.47 -1.36 4.97
C PHE A 216 30.86 0.11 4.91
N ASP A 217 30.82 0.64 3.69
CA ASP A 217 30.72 2.08 3.44
C ASP A 217 29.33 2.36 2.86
N ALA A 218 28.76 3.53 3.18
CA ALA A 218 27.50 3.97 2.62
C ALA A 218 27.71 5.25 1.81
N GLN A 219 26.93 5.38 0.75
CA GLN A 219 26.90 6.56 -0.11
C GLN A 219 25.45 6.97 -0.34
N LEU A 220 25.22 8.27 -0.33
CA LEU A 220 23.96 8.88 -0.74
C LEU A 220 24.26 9.78 -1.94
N PHE A 221 23.75 9.40 -3.11
CA PHE A 221 23.98 10.13 -4.35
C PHE A 221 22.65 10.30 -5.09
N GLN A 222 22.30 11.55 -5.45
CA GLN A 222 21.03 11.89 -6.10
C GLN A 222 19.79 11.28 -5.40
N GLY A 223 19.82 11.22 -4.06
CA GLY A 223 18.73 10.66 -3.25
C GLY A 223 18.71 9.13 -3.16
N ALA A 224 19.53 8.41 -3.91
CA ALA A 224 19.69 6.96 -3.80
C ALA A 224 20.74 6.60 -2.74
N LEU A 225 20.38 5.70 -1.83
CA LEU A 225 21.27 5.11 -0.84
C LEU A 225 21.88 3.84 -1.41
N THR A 226 23.20 3.70 -1.30
CA THR A 226 23.86 2.41 -1.50
C THR A 226 24.84 2.12 -0.38
N LEU A 227 24.72 0.94 0.23
CA LEU A 227 25.71 0.37 1.14
C LEU A 227 26.53 -0.65 0.37
N HIS A 228 27.86 -0.55 0.46
CA HIS A 228 28.78 -1.49 -0.18
C HIS A 228 29.74 -2.08 0.85
N HIS A 229 29.94 -3.38 0.80
CA HIS A 229 30.99 -4.01 1.58
C HIS A 229 32.36 -3.71 0.95
N ARG A 230 33.39 -3.43 1.76
CA ARG A 230 34.71 -3.03 1.25
C ARG A 230 35.42 -4.10 0.44
N ASP A 231 35.37 -5.34 0.92
CA ASP A 231 36.15 -6.46 0.37
C ASP A 231 35.32 -7.51 -0.37
N LEU A 232 33.99 -7.37 -0.34
CA LEU A 232 33.05 -8.34 -0.91
C LEU A 232 32.10 -7.56 -1.81
N SER A 233 31.65 -8.14 -2.92
CA SER A 233 30.76 -7.46 -3.86
C SER A 233 29.31 -7.30 -3.36
N TRP A 234 29.10 -7.38 -2.05
CA TRP A 234 27.79 -7.15 -1.42
C TRP A 234 27.38 -5.69 -1.52
N HIS A 235 26.13 -5.47 -1.91
CA HIS A 235 25.50 -4.17 -1.95
C HIS A 235 24.05 -4.25 -1.44
N VAL A 236 23.61 -3.16 -0.83
CA VAL A 236 22.21 -2.88 -0.48
C VAL A 236 21.88 -1.51 -1.05
N ALA A 237 20.96 -1.45 -2.00
CA ALA A 237 20.60 -0.23 -2.71
C ALA A 237 19.12 0.09 -2.46
N LEU A 238 18.84 1.32 -2.02
CA LEU A 238 17.49 1.87 -1.89
C LEU A 238 17.40 3.15 -2.72
N ARG A 239 16.48 3.17 -3.68
CA ARG A 239 16.13 4.32 -4.49
C ARG A 239 14.72 4.78 -4.11
N PRO A 240 14.55 5.97 -3.53
CA PRO A 240 13.21 6.52 -3.32
C PRO A 240 12.56 6.89 -4.65
N SER A 241 11.28 7.24 -4.62
CA SER A 241 10.56 7.78 -5.79
C SER A 241 11.32 8.96 -6.41
N ASN A 242 11.27 9.09 -7.74
CA ASN A 242 11.82 10.24 -8.46
C ASN A 242 11.13 11.56 -8.07
N ARG A 243 9.95 11.51 -7.45
CA ARG A 243 9.19 12.67 -6.96
C ARG A 243 9.60 13.11 -5.55
N ALA A 244 10.51 12.38 -4.90
CA ALA A 244 10.89 12.63 -3.51
C ALA A 244 11.85 13.81 -3.41
N ALA A 245 11.40 14.91 -2.80
CA ALA A 245 12.19 16.14 -2.70
C ALA A 245 13.41 16.03 -1.76
N GLN A 246 13.37 15.13 -0.77
CA GLN A 246 14.39 15.03 0.30
C GLN A 246 15.25 13.74 0.23
N GLY A 247 15.02 12.85 -0.74
CA GLY A 247 15.73 11.57 -0.84
C GLY A 247 15.15 10.49 0.09
N VAL A 248 16.02 9.71 0.75
CA VAL A 248 15.63 8.64 1.69
C VAL A 248 15.19 9.24 3.03
N GLU A 249 14.03 8.82 3.51
CA GLU A 249 13.40 9.25 4.77
C GLU A 249 13.13 8.03 5.66
N ALA A 250 12.92 8.24 6.96
CA ALA A 250 12.52 7.17 7.86
C ALA A 250 11.07 6.73 7.56
N GLY A 251 10.80 5.43 7.64
CA GLY A 251 9.46 4.85 7.45
C GLY A 251 9.45 3.57 6.63
N PHE A 252 8.25 3.14 6.23
CA PHE A 252 8.03 1.89 5.51
C PHE A 252 7.81 2.13 4.01
N TYR A 253 8.59 1.44 3.20
CA TYR A 253 8.54 1.45 1.75
C TYR A 253 8.05 0.07 1.26
N PRO A 254 6.75 -0.08 0.98
CA PRO A 254 6.20 -1.34 0.51
C PRO A 254 6.41 -1.53 -0.99
N HIS A 255 6.51 -2.80 -1.40
CA HIS A 255 6.37 -3.25 -2.79
C HIS A 255 7.34 -2.57 -3.78
N LEU A 256 8.57 -2.35 -3.34
CA LEU A 256 9.64 -1.81 -4.18
C LEU A 256 10.07 -2.84 -5.22
N LEU A 257 10.19 -2.40 -6.46
CA LEU A 257 10.82 -3.18 -7.52
C LEU A 257 12.34 -3.15 -7.42
N ARG A 258 13.03 -3.89 -8.29
CA ARG A 258 14.49 -3.88 -8.37
C ARG A 258 15.05 -2.47 -8.60
N ASP A 259 16.10 -2.08 -7.88
CA ASP A 259 16.66 -0.71 -7.96
C ASP A 259 17.11 -0.30 -9.38
N ALA A 260 17.55 -1.26 -10.20
CA ALA A 260 17.97 -1.01 -11.57
C ALA A 260 16.79 -0.72 -12.52
N PHE A 261 15.58 -1.17 -12.16
CA PHE A 261 14.32 -0.93 -12.88
C PHE A 261 13.24 -0.53 -11.85
N PRO A 262 13.43 0.63 -11.17
CA PRO A 262 12.55 1.02 -10.09
C PRO A 262 11.20 1.47 -10.66
N ASN A 263 10.13 1.35 -9.86
CA ASN A 263 8.91 2.08 -10.17
C ASN A 263 9.19 3.58 -9.89
N PRO A 264 9.02 4.50 -10.84
CA PRO A 264 9.35 5.92 -10.60
C PRO A 264 8.49 6.54 -9.48
N ALA A 265 7.22 6.16 -9.40
CA ALA A 265 6.29 6.66 -8.39
C ALA A 265 6.58 6.09 -6.99
N ARG A 266 7.10 4.87 -6.85
CA ARG A 266 7.31 4.22 -5.52
C ARG A 266 8.78 4.09 -5.10
N GLY A 267 9.68 3.93 -6.05
CA GLY A 267 11.10 3.67 -5.84
C GLY A 267 11.51 2.24 -6.20
N GLY A 268 12.72 1.86 -5.79
CA GLY A 268 13.25 0.51 -5.96
C GLY A 268 14.27 0.13 -4.91
N PHE A 269 14.48 -1.17 -4.76
CA PHE A 269 15.41 -1.76 -3.81
C PHE A 269 16.05 -3.03 -4.37
N SER A 270 17.34 -3.22 -4.05
CA SER A 270 18.07 -4.43 -4.41
C SER A 270 19.09 -4.78 -3.34
N VAL A 271 19.21 -6.08 -3.08
CA VAL A 271 20.32 -6.70 -2.37
C VAL A 271 20.93 -7.78 -3.23
N GLY A 272 22.26 -7.73 -3.36
CA GLY A 272 23.02 -8.72 -4.09
C GLY A 272 24.48 -8.72 -3.66
N GLY A 273 25.21 -9.77 -4.02
CA GLY A 273 26.62 -9.91 -3.71
C GLY A 273 27.17 -11.28 -4.07
N GLU A 274 28.50 -11.35 -4.19
CA GLU A 274 29.22 -12.54 -4.64
C GLU A 274 28.71 -13.06 -5.99
N ALA A 275 28.48 -12.13 -6.93
CA ALA A 275 27.90 -12.39 -8.24
C ALA A 275 26.48 -12.98 -8.24
N ARG A 276 25.75 -12.86 -7.12
CA ARG A 276 24.32 -13.21 -7.02
C ARG A 276 23.48 -11.95 -6.89
N GLY A 277 22.40 -11.90 -7.65
CA GLY A 277 21.39 -10.85 -7.59
C GLY A 277 20.14 -11.33 -8.34
N CYS A 278 19.01 -10.69 -8.09
CA CYS A 278 17.78 -11.01 -8.81
C CYS A 278 17.76 -10.34 -10.19
N ASN A 279 17.09 -10.96 -11.16
CA ASN A 279 16.70 -10.32 -12.42
C ASN A 279 15.43 -9.49 -12.22
N LYS A 280 14.46 -10.03 -11.48
CA LYS A 280 13.28 -9.32 -10.97
C LYS A 280 13.20 -9.48 -9.45
N SER A 281 12.69 -8.46 -8.75
CA SER A 281 12.49 -8.55 -7.30
C SER A 281 11.34 -7.70 -6.83
N THR A 282 10.68 -8.16 -5.77
CA THR A 282 9.77 -7.35 -4.96
C THR A 282 10.33 -7.27 -3.55
N SER A 283 10.36 -6.07 -2.99
CA SER A 283 10.94 -5.85 -1.68
C SER A 283 10.09 -4.93 -0.82
N ASP A 284 10.09 -5.21 0.47
CA ASP A 284 9.57 -4.32 1.49
C ASP A 284 10.74 -3.82 2.34
N VAL A 285 10.81 -2.52 2.60
CA VAL A 285 11.94 -1.90 3.32
C VAL A 285 11.43 -1.02 4.43
N VAL A 286 12.03 -1.13 5.61
CA VAL A 286 11.85 -0.19 6.72
C VAL A 286 13.14 0.57 6.90
N VAL A 287 13.11 1.89 6.76
CA VAL A 287 14.17 2.77 7.22
C VAL A 287 13.83 3.14 8.67
N ASP A 288 14.50 2.49 9.63
CA ASP A 288 14.29 2.77 11.06
C ASP A 288 14.94 4.10 11.47
N GLU A 289 16.06 4.45 10.85
CA GLU A 289 16.87 5.61 11.19
C GLU A 289 17.60 6.12 9.94
N VAL A 290 17.58 7.43 9.69
CA VAL A 290 18.39 8.09 8.66
C VAL A 290 18.80 9.48 9.12
N ASP A 291 20.10 9.76 9.11
CA ASP A 291 20.66 11.06 9.43
C ASP A 291 21.54 11.54 8.28
N ALA A 292 21.40 12.82 7.92
CA ALA A 292 22.29 13.49 6.97
C ALA A 292 22.71 14.87 7.47
N ARG A 293 23.95 15.26 7.21
CA ARG A 293 24.52 16.58 7.49
C ARG A 293 24.87 17.27 6.17
N GLY A 294 24.20 18.39 5.86
CA GLY A 294 24.44 19.13 4.62
C GLY A 294 24.24 18.30 3.34
N GLY A 295 23.30 17.35 3.37
CA GLY A 295 23.03 16.41 2.26
C GLY A 295 23.95 15.19 2.19
N THR A 296 24.92 15.06 3.10
CA THR A 296 25.78 13.87 3.22
C THR A 296 25.23 12.93 4.28
N LEU A 297 25.04 11.66 3.96
CA LEU A 297 24.58 10.63 4.90
C LEU A 297 25.59 10.43 6.04
N THR A 298 25.09 10.35 7.27
CA THR A 298 25.91 10.21 8.48
C THR A 298 25.53 9.01 9.34
N ASP A 299 24.27 8.58 9.29
CA ASP A 299 23.79 7.37 9.96
C ASP A 299 22.62 6.80 9.15
N ILE A 300 22.52 5.48 9.06
CA ILE A 300 21.37 4.77 8.49
C ILE A 300 21.20 3.44 9.22
N ALA A 301 19.96 3.13 9.58
CA ALA A 301 19.53 1.79 9.95
C ALA A 301 18.30 1.44 9.12
N LEU A 302 18.41 0.37 8.33
CA LEU A 302 17.29 -0.15 7.57
C LEU A 302 17.16 -1.66 7.73
N ARG A 303 15.94 -2.13 7.53
CA ARG A 303 15.57 -3.54 7.49
C ARG A 303 14.85 -3.79 6.18
N PHE A 304 15.01 -4.99 5.64
CA PHE A 304 14.41 -5.33 4.37
C PHE A 304 13.96 -6.78 4.32
N GLU A 305 13.05 -7.02 3.40
CA GLU A 305 12.66 -8.32 2.91
C GLU A 305 12.62 -8.26 1.39
N GLN A 306 13.35 -9.14 0.71
CA GLN A 306 13.43 -9.22 -0.74
C GLN A 306 13.02 -10.61 -1.22
N HIS A 307 12.21 -10.66 -2.26
CA HIS A 307 11.79 -11.87 -2.95
C HIS A 307 12.32 -11.82 -4.39
N CYS A 308 13.23 -12.73 -4.76
CA CYS A 308 13.72 -12.82 -6.13
C CYS A 308 12.69 -13.51 -7.05
N GLU A 309 12.58 -13.02 -8.28
CA GLU A 309 11.71 -13.57 -9.33
C GLU A 309 10.23 -13.68 -8.91
N HIS A 310 9.81 -12.89 -7.91
CA HIS A 310 8.48 -12.92 -7.27
C HIS A 310 8.12 -14.27 -6.63
N GLU A 311 9.15 -15.08 -6.31
CA GLU A 311 9.00 -16.35 -5.62
C GLU A 311 8.75 -16.16 -4.13
N THR A 312 8.24 -17.20 -3.46
CA THR A 312 7.90 -17.15 -2.02
C THR A 312 9.10 -17.09 -1.06
N PRO A 313 10.27 -17.74 -1.32
CA PRO A 313 11.41 -17.68 -0.40
C PRO A 313 12.00 -16.27 -0.31
N ALA A 314 12.15 -15.77 0.91
CA ALA A 314 12.64 -14.42 1.14
C ALA A 314 14.11 -14.37 1.57
N LEU A 315 14.78 -13.28 1.22
CA LEU A 315 15.96 -12.78 1.88
C LEU A 315 15.56 -11.63 2.81
N ARG A 316 15.76 -11.80 4.11
CA ARG A 316 15.51 -10.76 5.12
C ARG A 316 16.84 -10.23 5.64
N GLY A 317 16.92 -8.95 5.96
CA GLY A 317 18.15 -8.41 6.50
C GLY A 317 18.04 -7.07 7.20
N GLN A 318 19.10 -6.72 7.92
CA GLN A 318 19.28 -5.44 8.59
C GLN A 318 20.66 -4.91 8.20
N ALA A 319 20.68 -3.69 7.65
CA ALA A 319 21.89 -2.93 7.39
C ALA A 319 21.94 -1.74 8.35
N VAL A 320 23.03 -1.63 9.10
CA VAL A 320 23.27 -0.50 10.00
C VAL A 320 24.63 0.09 9.66
N TRP A 321 24.68 1.37 9.32
CA TRP A 321 25.90 2.07 8.99
C TRP A 321 25.95 3.44 9.64
N GLN A 322 27.16 3.85 10.02
CA GLN A 322 27.44 5.16 10.57
C GLN A 322 28.77 5.65 10.01
N GLU A 323 28.81 6.94 9.66
CA GLU A 323 30.02 7.57 9.12
C GLU A 323 31.22 7.38 10.05
N PRO A 324 32.43 7.13 9.51
CA PRO A 324 33.64 7.18 10.31
C PRO A 324 33.86 8.57 10.90
N VAL A 325 34.03 8.64 12.22
CA VAL A 325 34.33 9.90 12.93
C VAL A 325 35.82 10.22 12.85
N ALA A 326 36.16 11.50 12.74
CA ALA A 326 37.55 11.94 12.73
C ALA A 326 38.26 11.51 14.03
N PRO A 327 39.51 11.02 13.96
CA PRO A 327 40.27 10.65 15.15
C PRO A 327 40.34 11.81 16.16
N GLY A 328 40.01 11.54 17.42
CA GLY A 328 40.09 12.54 18.50
C GLY A 328 38.81 13.35 18.73
N THR A 329 37.71 13.07 18.04
CA THR A 329 36.40 13.64 18.39
C THR A 329 35.90 13.15 19.76
N VAL A 330 35.00 13.93 20.37
CA VAL A 330 34.33 13.57 21.63
C VAL A 330 33.40 12.37 21.44
N GLY A 331 33.22 11.56 22.47
CA GLY A 331 32.22 10.48 22.48
C GLY A 331 30.77 10.99 22.51
N PRO A 332 29.76 10.11 22.32
CA PRO A 332 28.38 10.54 22.37
C PRO A 332 27.94 10.94 23.80
N PRO A 333 27.11 11.98 23.95
CA PRO A 333 26.40 12.25 25.21
C PRO A 333 25.52 11.06 25.63
N ALA A 334 25.41 10.84 26.93
CA ALA A 334 24.64 9.72 27.50
C ALA A 334 23.34 10.20 28.16
N GLY A 335 22.44 9.25 28.48
CA GLY A 335 21.24 9.54 29.28
C GLY A 335 20.34 10.62 28.69
N VAL A 336 20.23 10.66 27.36
CA VAL A 336 19.47 11.71 26.68
C VAL A 336 17.97 11.48 26.87
N THR A 337 17.28 12.48 27.40
CA THR A 337 15.83 12.45 27.64
C THR A 337 15.18 13.71 27.12
N ALA A 338 13.91 13.63 26.73
CA ALA A 338 13.11 14.79 26.37
C ALA A 338 11.83 14.82 27.22
N GLU A 339 11.37 16.02 27.53
CA GLU A 339 10.10 16.28 28.21
C GLU A 339 9.31 17.31 27.41
N ASP A 340 8.04 17.02 27.13
CA ASP A 340 7.13 17.92 26.42
C ASP A 340 6.74 19.10 27.33
N ALA A 341 6.96 20.32 26.84
CA ALA A 341 6.57 21.57 27.48
C ALA A 341 5.62 22.41 26.58
N GLY A 342 4.82 21.73 25.74
CA GLY A 342 3.82 22.32 24.85
C GLY A 342 4.41 22.80 23.52
N ALA A 343 4.88 24.04 23.48
CA ALA A 343 5.50 24.63 22.27
C ALA A 343 7.01 24.34 22.15
N THR A 344 7.59 23.70 23.16
CA THR A 344 9.00 23.32 23.20
C THR A 344 9.14 21.95 23.88
N ALA A 345 10.20 21.21 23.54
CA ALA A 345 10.66 20.08 24.32
C ALA A 345 11.92 20.47 25.10
N THR A 346 11.98 20.13 26.38
CA THR A 346 13.21 20.24 27.16
C THR A 346 14.03 18.99 26.97
N VAL A 347 15.15 19.10 26.24
CA VAL A 347 16.09 18.00 26.00
C VAL A 347 17.20 18.08 27.04
N ARG A 348 17.51 16.96 27.71
CA ARG A 348 18.54 16.84 28.75
C ARG A 348 19.51 15.73 28.40
N TRP A 349 20.77 15.86 28.80
CA TRP A 349 21.80 14.85 28.58
C TRP A 349 22.88 14.88 29.67
N ILE A 350 23.64 13.79 29.74
CA ILE A 350 24.86 13.67 30.53
C ILE A 350 26.06 13.88 29.59
N PRO A 351 27.04 14.73 29.96
CA PRO A 351 28.25 14.92 29.18
C PRO A 351 28.96 13.59 28.85
N PRO A 352 29.62 13.49 27.69
CA PRO A 352 30.37 12.30 27.29
C PRO A 352 31.44 11.91 28.31
N SER A 353 31.62 10.60 28.53
CA SER A 353 32.66 10.05 29.40
C SER A 353 34.06 10.18 28.80
N THR A 354 34.17 10.40 27.49
CA THR A 354 35.43 10.57 26.76
C THR A 354 35.40 11.83 25.91
N THR A 355 36.39 12.71 26.09
CA THR A 355 36.45 13.99 25.35
C THR A 355 37.36 13.93 24.12
N GLY A 356 37.97 12.78 23.82
CA GLY A 356 38.89 12.63 22.70
C GLY A 356 40.16 13.48 22.90
N ALA A 357 40.56 14.21 21.86
CA ALA A 357 41.82 14.97 21.80
C ALA A 357 41.77 16.35 22.50
N GLY A 358 40.63 16.76 23.05
CA GLY A 358 40.49 18.07 23.69
C GLY A 358 39.19 18.24 24.48
N PRO A 359 38.99 19.37 25.18
CA PRO A 359 37.77 19.60 25.94
C PRO A 359 36.55 19.75 25.02
N VAL A 360 35.37 19.45 25.55
CA VAL A 360 34.10 19.78 24.89
C VAL A 360 33.98 21.29 24.76
N THR A 361 33.67 21.77 23.56
CA THR A 361 33.48 23.20 23.23
C THR A 361 32.00 23.55 23.04
N GLY A 362 31.14 22.57 22.80
CA GLY A 362 29.69 22.76 22.67
C GLY A 362 28.93 21.46 22.45
N TYR A 363 27.62 21.58 22.26
CA TYR A 363 26.75 20.47 21.83
C TYR A 363 25.82 20.90 20.71
N GLU A 364 25.41 19.94 19.89
CA GLU A 364 24.39 20.09 18.85
C GLU A 364 23.24 19.12 19.10
N VAL A 365 22.04 19.66 19.23
CA VAL A 365 20.79 18.89 19.32
C VAL A 365 20.09 18.91 17.97
N ILE A 366 19.79 17.73 17.43
CA ILE A 366 18.94 17.58 16.26
C ILE A 366 17.58 17.04 16.69
N ALA A 367 16.52 17.62 16.12
CA ALA A 367 15.15 17.21 16.36
C ALA A 367 14.66 16.36 15.18
N TYR A 368 13.90 15.32 15.49
CA TYR A 368 13.20 14.51 14.52
C TYR A 368 11.72 14.68 14.76
N ARG A 369 10.99 15.00 13.70
CA ARG A 369 9.54 15.09 13.67
C ARG A 369 9.02 13.90 12.87
N ASP A 370 8.26 13.04 13.53
CA ASP A 370 7.70 11.80 12.98
C ASP A 370 8.75 10.88 12.32
N GLY A 371 9.98 10.89 12.84
CA GLY A 371 11.11 10.11 12.33
C GLY A 371 12.01 10.87 11.35
N THR A 372 11.58 12.01 10.82
CA THR A 372 12.37 12.82 9.88
C THR A 372 13.11 13.93 10.62
N ALA A 373 14.42 14.07 10.37
CA ALA A 373 15.19 15.18 10.92
C ALA A 373 14.65 16.54 10.43
N VAL A 374 14.45 17.50 11.33
CA VAL A 374 13.89 18.82 11.00
C VAL A 374 14.74 19.97 11.50
N GLY A 375 14.84 21.00 10.66
CA GLY A 375 15.46 22.29 10.98
C GLY A 375 16.98 22.24 11.14
N PRO A 376 17.62 23.41 11.35
CA PRO A 376 19.02 23.46 11.74
C PRO A 376 19.21 22.87 13.15
N THR A 377 20.37 22.29 13.40
CA THR A 377 20.74 21.81 14.74
C THR A 377 20.73 22.97 15.75
N THR A 378 20.18 22.73 16.94
CA THR A 378 20.27 23.67 18.07
C THR A 378 21.63 23.52 18.74
N SER A 379 22.50 24.52 18.57
CA SER A 379 23.83 24.54 19.20
C SER A 379 23.80 25.12 20.61
N THR A 380 24.62 24.59 21.50
CA THR A 380 24.74 25.03 22.90
C THR A 380 26.21 25.10 23.34
N ALA A 381 26.48 25.86 24.41
CA ALA A 381 27.83 26.02 24.94
C ALA A 381 28.35 24.77 25.67
N ALA A 382 29.68 24.66 25.81
CA ALA A 382 30.39 23.52 26.42
C ALA A 382 29.84 23.04 27.78
N GLY A 383 29.30 23.94 28.61
CA GLY A 383 28.79 23.62 29.94
C GLY A 383 27.31 23.21 29.99
N ALA A 384 26.61 23.20 28.86
CA ALA A 384 25.19 22.88 28.82
C ALA A 384 24.94 21.39 29.05
N THR A 385 23.91 21.08 29.84
CA THR A 385 23.36 19.72 30.06
C THR A 385 21.88 19.63 29.71
N SER A 386 21.30 20.74 29.24
CA SER A 386 19.94 20.79 28.74
C SER A 386 19.74 21.97 27.80
N THR A 387 18.76 21.86 26.89
CA THR A 387 18.28 22.97 26.07
C THR A 387 16.79 22.81 25.79
N GLN A 388 16.13 23.91 25.43
CA GLN A 388 14.78 23.88 24.89
C GLN A 388 14.85 23.87 23.37
N VAL A 389 14.13 22.95 22.75
CA VAL A 389 14.01 22.84 21.30
C VAL A 389 12.55 23.12 20.93
N PRO A 390 12.27 24.04 19.99
CA PRO A 390 10.90 24.27 19.51
C PRO A 390 10.30 22.97 18.95
N ILE A 391 9.06 22.69 19.33
CA ILE A 391 8.26 21.61 18.76
C ILE A 391 6.91 22.15 18.33
N THR A 392 6.29 21.51 17.35
CA THR A 392 4.90 21.80 16.97
C THR A 392 3.97 20.75 17.57
N PRO A 393 2.85 21.16 18.20
CA PRO A 393 1.80 20.23 18.63
C PRO A 393 1.31 19.37 17.47
N GLY A 394 0.89 18.15 17.78
CA GLY A 394 0.42 17.22 16.76
C GLY A 394 1.56 16.64 15.93
N HIS A 395 2.70 16.29 16.53
CA HIS A 395 3.74 15.44 15.91
C HIS A 395 4.44 14.62 17.01
N ARG A 396 5.03 13.48 16.65
CA ARG A 396 5.95 12.75 17.53
C ARG A 396 7.36 13.32 17.36
N TRP A 397 7.98 13.69 18.47
CA TRP A 397 9.30 14.28 18.49
C TRP A 397 10.31 13.38 19.20
N THR A 398 11.44 13.13 18.56
CA THR A 398 12.61 12.53 19.21
C THR A 398 13.83 13.41 19.00
N PHE A 399 14.84 13.28 19.86
CA PHE A 399 16.03 14.12 19.81
C PHE A 399 17.30 13.29 19.93
N LYS A 400 18.36 13.73 19.27
CA LYS A 400 19.72 13.23 19.49
C LYS A 400 20.66 14.39 19.77
N VAL A 401 21.68 14.14 20.59
CA VAL A 401 22.68 15.14 20.98
C VAL A 401 24.05 14.67 20.55
N ALA A 402 24.87 15.53 19.96
CA ALA A 402 26.30 15.32 19.76
C ALA A 402 27.10 16.36 20.53
N ALA A 403 28.27 15.97 21.02
CA ALA A 403 29.24 16.89 21.60
C ALA A 403 30.27 17.33 20.55
N ILE A 404 30.83 18.52 20.73
CA ILE A 404 31.79 19.14 19.80
C ILE A 404 33.09 19.40 20.55
N ASN A 405 34.23 19.15 19.90
CA ASN A 405 35.54 19.67 20.34
C ASN A 405 36.31 20.25 19.15
N ALA A 406 37.60 20.54 19.35
CA ALA A 406 38.49 21.04 18.30
C ALA A 406 38.69 20.07 17.11
N ALA A 407 38.48 18.77 17.29
CA ALA A 407 38.52 17.79 16.20
C ALA A 407 37.20 17.73 15.40
N GLY A 408 36.14 18.37 15.91
CA GLY A 408 34.83 18.48 15.26
C GLY A 408 33.69 17.92 16.10
N THR A 409 32.55 17.72 15.44
CA THR A 409 31.35 17.10 16.03
C THR A 409 31.57 15.60 16.18
N GLY A 410 31.41 15.09 17.40
CA GLY A 410 31.47 13.67 17.72
C GLY A 410 30.19 12.92 17.36
N LEU A 411 30.11 11.66 17.78
CA LEU A 411 28.94 10.82 17.53
C LEU A 411 27.68 11.38 18.21
N ARG A 412 26.54 11.16 17.56
CA ARG A 412 25.22 11.41 18.15
C ARG A 412 24.88 10.34 19.18
N SER A 413 24.19 10.74 20.23
CA SER A 413 23.55 9.82 21.17
C SER A 413 22.48 8.97 20.49
N SER A 414 22.04 7.89 21.15
CA SER A 414 20.75 7.28 20.84
C SER A 414 19.62 8.31 20.94
N ALA A 415 18.54 8.10 20.18
CA ALA A 415 17.37 8.96 20.22
C ALA A 415 16.68 8.89 21.60
N THR A 416 16.09 10.01 22.03
CA THR A 416 15.21 10.04 23.20
C THR A 416 14.00 9.14 22.99
N ALA A 417 13.31 8.78 24.09
CA ALA A 417 11.91 8.40 23.97
C ALA A 417 11.10 9.51 23.27
N PRO A 418 10.08 9.15 22.48
CA PRO A 418 9.26 10.13 21.78
C PRO A 418 8.44 10.97 22.76
N VAL A 419 8.37 12.27 22.50
CA VAL A 419 7.51 13.25 23.19
C VAL A 419 6.56 13.90 22.18
N GLY A 420 5.52 14.58 22.66
CA GLY A 420 4.42 15.02 21.80
C GLY A 420 3.51 13.87 21.36
N ALA A 421 2.32 14.22 20.88
CA ALA A 421 1.37 13.32 20.25
C ALA A 421 1.35 13.64 18.74
N PRO A 422 1.30 12.65 17.82
CA PRO A 422 1.05 12.92 16.41
C PRO A 422 -0.26 13.70 16.24
N PRO A 423 -0.49 14.38 15.10
CA PRO A 423 -1.79 14.99 14.86
C PRO A 423 -2.77 13.83 14.85
N LEU A 424 -3.83 13.94 15.65
CA LEU A 424 -4.93 13.01 15.50
C LEU A 424 -5.51 13.27 14.11
N ASP A 425 -5.36 12.31 13.21
CA ASP A 425 -6.11 12.34 11.96
C ASP A 425 -7.57 12.07 12.30
N LEU A 426 -8.32 13.16 12.43
CA LEU A 426 -9.75 13.15 12.67
C LEU A 426 -10.52 13.17 11.34
N GLY A 427 -9.85 13.03 10.19
CA GLY A 427 -10.48 13.13 8.88
C GLY A 427 -11.30 14.42 8.72
N PRO A 428 -12.61 14.35 8.46
CA PRO A 428 -13.46 15.53 8.28
C PRO A 428 -13.90 16.21 9.59
N PHE A 429 -13.52 15.69 10.77
CA PHE A 429 -14.05 16.19 12.04
C PHE A 429 -13.14 17.22 12.72
N ALA A 430 -13.74 18.32 13.18
CA ALA A 430 -13.02 19.37 13.91
C ALA A 430 -12.67 18.99 15.36
N THR A 431 -13.39 18.03 15.96
CA THR A 431 -13.14 17.58 17.34
C THR A 431 -13.26 16.07 17.47
N LEU A 432 -12.63 15.53 18.52
CA LEU A 432 -12.66 14.11 18.83
C LEU A 432 -14.07 13.67 19.26
N GLU A 433 -14.82 14.53 19.94
CA GLU A 433 -16.21 14.28 20.30
C GLU A 433 -17.10 14.16 19.04
N ALA A 434 -16.83 14.97 18.01
CA ALA A 434 -17.57 14.91 16.75
C ALA A 434 -17.26 13.61 15.99
N LEU A 435 -15.98 13.20 15.91
CA LEU A 435 -15.57 11.89 15.40
C LEU A 435 -16.34 10.79 16.14
N VAL A 436 -16.21 10.72 17.47
CA VAL A 436 -16.83 9.66 18.30
C VAL A 436 -18.34 9.62 18.09
N ALA A 437 -19.00 10.78 18.06
CA ALA A 437 -20.44 10.86 17.83
C ALA A 437 -20.85 10.31 16.45
N GLN A 438 -20.07 10.60 15.40
CA GLN A 438 -20.37 10.10 14.06
C GLN A 438 -20.11 8.61 13.93
N GLN A 439 -18.97 8.10 14.43
CA GLN A 439 -18.66 6.66 14.33
C GLN A 439 -19.70 5.80 15.07
N TYR A 440 -20.28 6.30 16.16
CA TYR A 440 -21.38 5.64 16.84
C TYR A 440 -22.67 5.58 16.01
N ARG A 441 -22.97 6.61 15.20
CA ARG A 441 -24.07 6.56 14.24
C ARG A 441 -23.79 5.56 13.13
N ASP A 442 -22.60 5.64 12.56
CA ASP A 442 -22.13 4.79 11.45
C ASP A 442 -22.20 3.30 11.78
N PHE A 443 -21.69 2.90 12.96
CA PHE A 443 -21.59 1.48 13.32
C PHE A 443 -22.71 0.99 14.24
N LEU A 444 -23.33 1.85 15.05
CA LEU A 444 -24.30 1.40 16.05
C LEU A 444 -25.69 2.00 15.86
N GLY A 445 -25.88 2.89 14.87
CA GLY A 445 -27.17 3.51 14.56
C GLY A 445 -27.71 4.39 15.70
N ARG A 446 -26.86 4.83 16.64
CA ARG A 446 -27.26 5.64 17.80
C ARG A 446 -26.16 6.63 18.19
N PRO A 447 -26.47 7.74 18.87
CA PRO A 447 -25.45 8.56 19.50
C PRO A 447 -24.76 7.82 20.68
N PRO A 448 -23.51 8.18 21.01
CA PRO A 448 -22.82 7.66 22.19
C PRO A 448 -23.38 8.27 23.49
N THR A 449 -23.25 7.54 24.59
CA THR A 449 -23.48 8.06 25.94
C THR A 449 -22.32 8.93 26.40
N ALA A 450 -22.53 9.77 27.44
CA ALA A 450 -21.47 10.62 27.97
C ALA A 450 -20.25 9.84 28.50
N THR A 451 -20.46 8.62 29.01
CA THR A 451 -19.36 7.74 29.44
C THR A 451 -18.57 7.22 28.24
N GLU A 452 -19.26 6.78 27.19
CA GLU A 452 -18.60 6.30 25.96
C GLU A 452 -17.75 7.38 25.29
N VAL A 453 -18.22 8.64 25.28
CA VAL A 453 -17.43 9.77 24.79
C VAL A 453 -16.19 9.99 25.67
N ARG A 454 -16.33 10.05 27.00
CA ARG A 454 -15.19 10.25 27.91
C ARG A 454 -14.14 9.15 27.77
N ASP A 455 -14.57 7.90 27.67
CA ASP A 455 -13.66 6.76 27.55
C ASP A 455 -12.92 6.79 26.21
N ALA A 456 -13.60 7.08 25.10
CA ALA A 456 -12.98 7.20 23.78
C ALA A 456 -12.00 8.39 23.73
N VAL A 457 -12.41 9.56 24.23
CA VAL A 457 -11.57 10.76 24.30
C VAL A 457 -10.33 10.53 25.15
N ALA A 458 -10.46 9.85 26.30
CA ALA A 458 -9.32 9.53 27.15
C ALA A 458 -8.36 8.52 26.48
N GLN A 459 -8.88 7.50 25.80
CA GLN A 459 -8.06 6.50 25.11
C GLN A 459 -7.29 7.12 23.93
N ILE A 460 -7.95 7.96 23.13
CA ILE A 460 -7.33 8.57 21.95
C ILE A 460 -6.44 9.76 22.35
N GLY A 461 -6.90 10.62 23.25
CA GLY A 461 -6.15 11.79 23.72
C GLY A 461 -4.89 11.48 24.53
N SER A 462 -4.84 10.31 25.19
CA SER A 462 -3.60 9.81 25.84
C SER A 462 -2.64 9.13 24.87
N GLY A 463 -3.01 8.96 23.60
CA GLY A 463 -2.24 8.21 22.61
C GLY A 463 -2.27 6.69 22.80
N ARG A 464 -3.11 6.16 23.71
CA ARG A 464 -3.28 4.71 23.89
C ARG A 464 -3.86 4.04 22.63
N LEU A 465 -4.72 4.74 21.92
CA LEU A 465 -5.28 4.34 20.62
C LEU A 465 -5.16 5.50 19.63
N THR A 466 -5.00 5.18 18.35
CA THR A 466 -5.23 6.12 17.26
C THR A 466 -6.75 6.22 16.96
N PRO A 467 -7.23 7.30 16.30
CA PRO A 467 -8.61 7.36 15.82
C PRO A 467 -8.99 6.15 14.97
N ALA A 468 -8.11 5.75 14.04
CA ALA A 468 -8.32 4.63 13.14
C ALA A 468 -8.39 3.26 13.86
N SER A 469 -7.49 2.98 14.81
CA SER A 469 -7.53 1.74 15.58
C SER A 469 -8.76 1.67 16.50
N TRP A 470 -9.21 2.82 17.01
CA TRP A 470 -10.46 2.91 17.77
C TRP A 470 -11.69 2.62 16.89
N ILE A 471 -11.74 3.18 15.68
CA ILE A 471 -12.78 2.89 14.67
C ILE A 471 -12.79 1.39 14.29
N ALA A 472 -11.62 0.81 14.04
CA ALA A 472 -11.48 -0.62 13.79
C ALA A 472 -12.02 -1.48 14.95
N GLY A 473 -11.83 -1.02 16.19
CA GLY A 473 -12.45 -1.63 17.37
C GLY A 473 -13.98 -1.56 17.37
N LEU A 474 -14.57 -0.45 16.93
CA LEU A 474 -16.02 -0.31 16.80
C LEU A 474 -16.60 -1.26 15.74
N SER A 475 -15.94 -1.41 14.59
CA SER A 475 -16.44 -2.27 13.51
C SER A 475 -16.52 -3.76 13.90
N THR A 476 -15.78 -4.19 14.92
CA THR A 476 -15.81 -5.58 15.41
C THR A 476 -16.81 -5.83 16.54
N ARG A 477 -17.51 -4.79 17.01
CA ARG A 477 -18.48 -4.92 18.11
C ARG A 477 -19.57 -5.96 17.82
N PRO A 478 -20.05 -6.71 18.81
CA PRO A 478 -21.10 -7.73 18.62
C PRO A 478 -22.36 -7.20 17.90
N GLU A 479 -22.72 -5.94 18.13
CA GLU A 479 -23.86 -5.25 17.57
C GLU A 479 -23.73 -4.99 16.06
N TRP A 480 -22.49 -4.84 15.56
CA TRP A 480 -22.17 -4.60 14.15
C TRP A 480 -21.45 -5.80 13.53
N GLY A 481 -20.15 -5.95 13.79
CA GLY A 481 -19.29 -6.99 13.25
C GLY A 481 -19.75 -8.40 13.61
N GLY A 482 -20.19 -8.63 14.85
CA GLY A 482 -20.69 -9.95 15.27
C GLY A 482 -21.92 -10.44 14.47
N ARG A 483 -22.75 -9.50 13.99
CA ARG A 483 -23.92 -9.80 13.17
C ARG A 483 -23.59 -9.97 11.69
N ARG A 484 -22.71 -9.12 11.16
CA ARG A 484 -22.36 -9.02 9.73
C ARG A 484 -21.26 -9.99 9.29
N ALA A 485 -20.24 -10.21 10.11
CA ALA A 485 -19.07 -11.02 9.74
C ALA A 485 -19.40 -12.46 9.27
N PRO A 486 -20.31 -13.21 9.92
CA PRO A 486 -20.67 -14.54 9.46
C PRO A 486 -21.46 -14.54 8.13
N ILE A 487 -22.22 -13.48 7.83
CA ILE A 487 -22.94 -13.33 6.56
C ILE A 487 -21.92 -13.14 5.43
N ILE A 488 -20.95 -12.24 5.61
CA ILE A 488 -19.87 -12.00 4.65
C ILE A 488 -19.16 -13.32 4.31
N ARG A 489 -18.80 -14.13 5.32
CA ARG A 489 -18.18 -15.44 5.10
C ARG A 489 -19.09 -16.42 4.37
N LEU A 490 -20.39 -16.45 4.67
CA LEU A 490 -21.35 -17.29 3.94
C LEU A 490 -21.42 -16.94 2.44
N TYR A 491 -21.40 -15.66 2.07
CA TYR A 491 -21.35 -15.25 0.66
C TYR A 491 -20.09 -15.79 -0.03
N THR A 492 -18.93 -15.65 0.61
CA THR A 492 -17.67 -16.17 0.05
C THR A 492 -17.65 -17.69 -0.05
N ALA A 493 -18.24 -18.40 0.92
CA ALA A 493 -18.30 -19.86 0.95
C ALA A 493 -19.30 -20.42 -0.08
N ALA A 494 -20.46 -19.78 -0.20
CA ALA A 494 -21.52 -20.23 -1.10
C ALA A 494 -21.26 -19.80 -2.55
N PHE A 495 -20.89 -18.54 -2.79
CA PHE A 495 -20.90 -17.95 -4.12
C PHE A 495 -19.52 -17.52 -4.63
N VAL A 496 -18.49 -17.52 -3.77
CA VAL A 496 -17.12 -17.08 -4.12
C VAL A 496 -17.13 -15.65 -4.66
N ARG A 497 -17.94 -14.78 -4.05
CA ARG A 497 -17.99 -13.34 -4.31
C ARG A 497 -18.09 -12.55 -3.02
N THR A 498 -17.81 -11.26 -3.11
CA THR A 498 -18.11 -10.29 -2.05
C THR A 498 -19.63 -10.12 -1.92
N VAL A 499 -20.05 -9.75 -0.71
CA VAL A 499 -21.45 -9.42 -0.44
C VAL A 499 -21.70 -7.99 -0.93
N ASP A 500 -22.82 -7.81 -1.64
CA ASP A 500 -23.37 -6.49 -1.97
C ASP A 500 -24.06 -5.87 -0.75
N ASP A 501 -24.21 -4.55 -0.74
CA ASP A 501 -24.65 -3.84 0.46
C ASP A 501 -26.10 -4.17 0.83
N ASP A 502 -27.00 -4.17 -0.15
CA ASP A 502 -28.40 -4.60 0.00
C ASP A 502 -28.51 -6.00 0.62
N GLY A 503 -27.72 -6.95 0.14
CA GLY A 503 -27.65 -8.30 0.67
C GLY A 503 -27.16 -8.34 2.10
N LEU A 504 -26.08 -7.61 2.42
CA LEU A 504 -25.53 -7.57 3.77
C LEU A 504 -26.55 -7.02 4.78
N ASP A 505 -27.22 -5.94 4.44
CA ASP A 505 -28.21 -5.30 5.30
C ASP A 505 -29.48 -6.14 5.46
N TYR A 506 -29.99 -6.70 4.36
CA TYR A 506 -31.13 -7.61 4.39
C TYR A 506 -30.92 -8.79 5.34
N TRP A 507 -29.78 -9.47 5.24
CA TRP A 507 -29.48 -10.60 6.12
C TRP A 507 -29.15 -10.17 7.55
N SER A 508 -28.51 -9.01 7.73
CA SER A 508 -28.21 -8.46 9.05
C SER A 508 -29.49 -8.12 9.82
N GLU A 509 -30.46 -7.52 9.15
CA GLU A 509 -31.77 -7.19 9.71
C GLU A 509 -32.56 -8.46 10.08
N ARG A 510 -32.49 -9.50 9.24
CA ARG A 510 -33.07 -10.80 9.57
C ARG A 510 -32.43 -11.46 10.77
N ARG A 511 -31.11 -11.36 10.94
CA ARG A 511 -30.44 -11.85 12.15
C ARG A 511 -30.85 -11.04 13.37
N ARG A 512 -31.02 -9.73 13.22
CA ARG A 512 -31.51 -8.85 14.28
C ARG A 512 -32.93 -9.24 14.74
N THR A 513 -33.79 -9.65 13.83
CA THR A 513 -35.18 -10.05 14.09
C THR A 513 -35.36 -11.55 14.41
N GLY A 514 -34.27 -12.31 14.55
CA GLY A 514 -34.28 -13.67 15.10
C GLY A 514 -34.00 -14.80 14.11
N THR A 515 -33.73 -14.51 12.84
CA THR A 515 -33.33 -15.54 11.86
C THR A 515 -31.96 -16.10 12.22
N SER A 516 -31.88 -17.42 12.41
CA SER A 516 -30.61 -18.08 12.76
C SER A 516 -29.66 -18.13 11.57
N LEU A 517 -28.35 -18.15 11.84
CA LEU A 517 -27.33 -18.29 10.78
C LEU A 517 -27.49 -19.60 10.00
N SER A 518 -27.92 -20.67 10.68
CA SER A 518 -28.19 -21.96 10.05
C SER A 518 -29.33 -21.87 9.05
N ALA A 519 -30.39 -21.12 9.35
CA ALA A 519 -31.50 -20.90 8.42
C ALA A 519 -31.05 -20.07 7.20
N ILE A 520 -30.19 -19.06 7.41
CA ILE A 520 -29.60 -18.26 6.32
C ILE A 520 -28.73 -19.14 5.42
N ALA A 521 -27.81 -19.92 6.00
CA ALA A 521 -26.94 -20.83 5.25
C ALA A 521 -27.76 -21.88 4.46
N GLN A 522 -28.85 -22.39 5.04
CA GLN A 522 -29.78 -23.28 4.34
C GLN A 522 -30.47 -22.58 3.16
N GLY A 523 -30.88 -21.31 3.34
CA GLY A 523 -31.41 -20.48 2.26
C GLY A 523 -30.40 -20.29 1.12
N PHE A 524 -29.13 -20.09 1.44
CA PHE A 524 -28.06 -19.92 0.44
C PHE A 524 -27.84 -21.20 -0.36
N ALA A 525 -27.70 -22.35 0.31
CA ALA A 525 -27.50 -23.62 -0.36
C ALA A 525 -28.69 -24.05 -1.25
N GLY A 526 -29.90 -23.55 -0.96
CA GLY A 526 -31.11 -23.78 -1.75
C GLY A 526 -31.48 -22.67 -2.73
N SER A 527 -30.70 -21.57 -2.78
CA SER A 527 -31.07 -20.38 -3.53
C SER A 527 -31.07 -20.62 -5.05
N PRO A 528 -31.86 -19.85 -5.82
CA PRO A 528 -31.73 -19.82 -7.27
C PRO A 528 -30.29 -19.48 -7.70
N GLU A 529 -29.62 -18.55 -7.03
CA GLU A 529 -28.23 -18.19 -7.32
C GLU A 529 -27.28 -19.39 -7.20
N PHE A 530 -27.39 -20.19 -6.13
CA PHE A 530 -26.56 -21.37 -5.93
C PHE A 530 -26.78 -22.41 -7.03
N ARG A 531 -28.06 -22.64 -7.37
CA ARG A 531 -28.45 -23.58 -8.44
C ARG A 531 -28.04 -23.10 -9.82
N THR A 532 -28.15 -21.81 -10.12
CA THR A 532 -27.66 -21.23 -11.39
C THR A 532 -26.15 -21.36 -11.49
N ARG A 533 -25.41 -21.16 -10.39
CA ARG A 533 -23.95 -21.18 -10.40
C ARG A 533 -23.35 -22.59 -10.48
N TYR A 534 -23.95 -23.58 -9.82
CA TYR A 534 -23.37 -24.92 -9.72
C TYR A 534 -24.25 -26.05 -10.26
N GLY A 535 -25.48 -25.75 -10.69
CA GLY A 535 -26.44 -26.74 -11.10
C GLY A 535 -26.99 -27.58 -9.93
N THR A 536 -27.60 -28.70 -10.28
CA THR A 536 -28.07 -29.70 -9.31
C THR A 536 -26.91 -30.61 -8.92
N LEU A 537 -26.34 -30.38 -7.74
CA LEU A 537 -25.22 -31.18 -7.22
C LEU A 537 -25.72 -32.41 -6.47
N SER A 538 -25.02 -33.55 -6.62
CA SER A 538 -25.09 -34.66 -5.66
C SER A 538 -24.48 -34.23 -4.31
N ASP A 539 -24.66 -35.04 -3.26
CA ASP A 539 -24.05 -34.72 -1.96
C ASP A 539 -22.52 -34.76 -2.00
N SER A 540 -21.94 -35.70 -2.75
CA SER A 540 -20.50 -35.75 -3.04
C SER A 540 -20.01 -34.49 -3.77
N ASP A 541 -20.70 -34.06 -4.82
CA ASP A 541 -20.30 -32.88 -5.59
C ASP A 541 -20.48 -31.60 -4.79
N PHE A 542 -21.51 -31.56 -3.93
CA PHE A 542 -21.72 -30.44 -3.01
C PHE A 542 -20.57 -30.32 -2.01
N VAL A 543 -20.14 -31.42 -1.37
CA VAL A 543 -19.01 -31.39 -0.44
C VAL A 543 -17.73 -30.93 -1.14
N ASP A 544 -17.38 -31.52 -2.29
CA ASP A 544 -16.21 -31.11 -3.06
C ASP A 544 -16.25 -29.62 -3.44
N ARG A 545 -17.42 -29.11 -3.86
CA ARG A 545 -17.59 -27.69 -4.19
C ARG A 545 -17.33 -26.79 -3.00
N ILE A 546 -17.88 -27.10 -1.82
CA ILE A 546 -17.67 -26.27 -0.62
C ILE A 546 -16.19 -26.28 -0.19
N TYR A 547 -15.50 -27.42 -0.28
CA TYR A 547 -14.05 -27.49 -0.04
C TYR A 547 -13.27 -26.55 -0.95
N ARG A 548 -13.55 -26.57 -2.26
CA ARG A 548 -12.86 -25.71 -3.23
C ARG A 548 -13.16 -24.23 -3.00
N ASN A 549 -14.40 -23.87 -2.73
CA ASN A 549 -14.79 -22.48 -2.47
C ASN A 549 -14.11 -21.90 -1.22
N VAL A 550 -14.06 -22.69 -0.14
CA VAL A 550 -13.61 -22.21 1.18
C VAL A 550 -12.11 -22.37 1.35
N LEU A 551 -11.56 -23.53 0.98
CA LEU A 551 -10.16 -23.90 1.23
C LEU A 551 -9.29 -23.79 -0.03
N GLY A 552 -9.87 -23.60 -1.22
CA GLY A 552 -9.10 -23.53 -2.47
C GLY A 552 -8.49 -24.86 -2.91
N ARG A 553 -8.89 -25.97 -2.29
CA ARG A 553 -8.36 -27.32 -2.56
C ARG A 553 -9.49 -28.35 -2.52
N GLY A 554 -9.22 -29.53 -3.08
CA GLY A 554 -10.10 -30.68 -2.95
C GLY A 554 -10.17 -31.21 -1.51
N PRO A 555 -11.21 -31.99 -1.18
CA PRO A 555 -11.35 -32.62 0.13
C PRO A 555 -10.29 -33.70 0.35
N ASP A 556 -9.83 -33.82 1.60
CA ASP A 556 -9.09 -35.01 2.02
C ASP A 556 -10.06 -36.21 2.16
N PRO A 557 -9.58 -37.46 2.04
CA PRO A 557 -10.47 -38.63 2.06
C PRO A 557 -11.33 -38.75 3.31
N GLY A 558 -10.78 -38.41 4.49
CA GLY A 558 -11.49 -38.53 5.76
C GLY A 558 -12.57 -37.46 5.93
N GLY A 559 -12.23 -36.21 5.62
CA GLY A 559 -13.17 -35.10 5.62
C GLY A 559 -14.30 -35.27 4.60
N PHE A 560 -13.98 -35.76 3.39
CA PHE A 560 -14.98 -36.07 2.38
C PHE A 560 -16.02 -37.07 2.89
N ALA A 561 -15.55 -38.24 3.37
CA ALA A 561 -16.42 -39.30 3.89
C ALA A 561 -17.30 -38.82 5.04
N TYR A 562 -16.71 -38.07 5.99
CA TYR A 562 -17.44 -37.52 7.13
C TYR A 562 -18.61 -36.61 6.70
N TRP A 563 -18.38 -35.70 5.74
CA TRP A 563 -19.42 -34.77 5.32
C TRP A 563 -20.47 -35.42 4.42
N THR A 564 -20.08 -36.36 3.55
CA THR A 564 -21.03 -37.10 2.72
C THR A 564 -21.92 -38.00 3.56
N ASP A 565 -21.39 -38.69 4.57
CA ASP A 565 -22.17 -39.53 5.49
C ASP A 565 -23.17 -38.68 6.28
N ARG A 566 -22.75 -37.49 6.72
CA ARG A 566 -23.67 -36.57 7.41
C ARG A 566 -24.82 -36.12 6.53
N LEU A 567 -24.56 -35.75 5.28
CA LEU A 567 -25.61 -35.40 4.32
C LEU A 567 -26.54 -36.60 4.08
N GLY A 568 -25.99 -37.80 3.89
CA GLY A 568 -26.75 -39.04 3.73
C GLY A 568 -27.62 -39.40 4.94
N SER A 569 -27.21 -39.00 6.15
CA SER A 569 -27.98 -39.14 7.40
C SER A 569 -29.03 -38.05 7.64
N GLY A 570 -29.23 -37.12 6.70
CA GLY A 570 -30.25 -36.07 6.77
C GLY A 570 -29.76 -34.72 7.30
N THR A 571 -28.45 -34.51 7.41
CA THR A 571 -27.91 -33.17 7.73
C THR A 571 -28.24 -32.19 6.59
N PRO A 572 -28.81 -31.01 6.87
CA PRO A 572 -29.08 -30.04 5.81
C PRO A 572 -27.79 -29.49 5.18
N ARG A 573 -27.79 -29.26 3.86
CA ARG A 573 -26.66 -28.67 3.13
C ARG A 573 -26.20 -27.33 3.70
N GLY A 574 -27.12 -26.53 4.23
CA GLY A 574 -26.82 -25.28 4.93
C GLY A 574 -25.97 -25.47 6.18
N ALA A 575 -26.15 -26.58 6.92
CA ALA A 575 -25.35 -26.87 8.10
C ALA A 575 -23.90 -27.20 7.73
N VAL A 576 -23.68 -27.91 6.61
CA VAL A 576 -22.34 -28.17 6.07
C VAL A 576 -21.70 -26.86 5.62
N LEU A 577 -22.38 -26.06 4.79
CA LEU A 577 -21.91 -24.74 4.35
C LEU A 577 -21.52 -23.85 5.53
N LEU A 578 -22.35 -23.81 6.57
CA LEU A 578 -22.08 -23.05 7.78
C LEU A 578 -20.83 -23.54 8.52
N ALA A 579 -20.66 -24.85 8.66
CA ALA A 579 -19.50 -25.43 9.34
C ALA A 579 -18.18 -25.05 8.64
N PHE A 580 -18.14 -25.08 7.31
CA PHE A 580 -16.98 -24.62 6.53
C PHE A 580 -16.78 -23.11 6.62
N SER A 581 -17.85 -22.33 6.49
CA SER A 581 -17.80 -20.87 6.59
C SER A 581 -17.21 -20.39 7.93
N GLU A 582 -17.57 -21.05 9.03
CA GLU A 582 -17.17 -20.65 10.38
C GLU A 582 -15.97 -21.44 10.94
N ALA A 583 -15.38 -22.33 10.13
CA ALA A 583 -14.14 -23.01 10.47
C ALA A 583 -13.04 -21.99 10.83
N SER A 584 -12.19 -22.30 11.81
CA SER A 584 -11.11 -21.40 12.25
C SER A 584 -10.19 -20.99 11.10
N GLU A 585 -9.84 -21.94 10.23
CA GLU A 585 -9.04 -21.70 9.02
C GLU A 585 -9.70 -20.68 8.08
N ASN A 586 -11.00 -20.84 7.78
CA ASN A 586 -11.71 -19.88 6.92
C ASN A 586 -11.89 -18.52 7.59
N ARG A 587 -12.17 -18.48 8.90
CA ARG A 587 -12.26 -17.21 9.65
C ARG A 587 -10.94 -16.44 9.60
N ALA A 588 -9.80 -17.13 9.75
CA ALA A 588 -8.48 -16.51 9.62
C ALA A 588 -8.23 -16.04 8.18
N ARG A 589 -8.46 -16.90 7.18
CA ARG A 589 -8.25 -16.59 5.76
C ARG A 589 -9.11 -15.42 5.27
N ARG A 590 -10.34 -15.29 5.77
CA ARG A 590 -11.29 -14.25 5.36
C ARG A 590 -11.28 -13.02 6.27
N ALA A 591 -10.45 -13.00 7.33
CA ALA A 591 -10.41 -11.87 8.26
C ALA A 591 -10.13 -10.51 7.58
N PRO A 592 -9.18 -10.39 6.62
CA PRO A 592 -8.94 -9.11 5.93
C PRO A 592 -10.17 -8.62 5.16
N LEU A 593 -10.77 -9.50 4.34
CA LEU A 593 -11.99 -9.18 3.59
C LEU A 593 -13.13 -8.76 4.53
N VAL A 594 -13.37 -9.54 5.60
CA VAL A 594 -14.41 -9.22 6.57
C VAL A 594 -14.18 -7.85 7.20
N ALA A 595 -12.94 -7.53 7.59
CA ALA A 595 -12.63 -6.25 8.21
C ALA A 595 -12.88 -5.08 7.25
N VAL A 596 -12.42 -5.18 6.01
CA VAL A 596 -12.64 -4.17 4.96
C VAL A 596 -14.14 -3.99 4.70
N THR A 597 -14.90 -5.08 4.53
CA THR A 597 -16.34 -4.99 4.30
C THR A 597 -17.09 -4.37 5.47
N LEU A 598 -16.72 -4.68 6.72
CA LEU A 598 -17.35 -4.09 7.90
C LEU A 598 -17.09 -2.59 8.03
N LEU A 599 -15.87 -2.16 7.70
CA LEU A 599 -15.49 -0.75 7.71
C LEU A 599 -16.17 0.03 6.58
N ALA A 600 -16.19 -0.52 5.36
CA ALA A 600 -16.84 0.08 4.20
C ALA A 600 -18.35 0.25 4.44
N ALA A 601 -19.02 -0.78 4.92
CA ALA A 601 -20.45 -0.71 5.24
C ALA A 601 -20.75 0.34 6.33
N GLY A 602 -19.88 0.50 7.33
CA GLY A 602 -20.12 1.47 8.40
C GLY A 602 -19.79 2.91 7.98
N MET A 603 -18.59 3.11 7.42
CA MET A 603 -18.05 4.43 7.11
C MET A 603 -18.47 4.96 5.74
N LEU A 604 -18.74 4.10 4.75
CA LEU A 604 -19.06 4.55 3.39
C LEU A 604 -20.48 4.19 2.95
N ASP A 605 -21.19 3.33 3.68
CA ASP A 605 -22.55 2.86 3.32
C ASP A 605 -22.55 2.19 1.93
N ARG A 606 -21.54 1.34 1.69
CA ARG A 606 -21.42 0.51 0.49
C ARG A 606 -20.50 -0.68 0.71
N ALA A 607 -20.59 -1.64 -0.21
CA ALA A 607 -19.61 -2.71 -0.34
C ALA A 607 -18.23 -2.16 -0.75
N PRO A 608 -17.13 -2.83 -0.34
CA PRO A 608 -15.79 -2.40 -0.71
C PRO A 608 -15.47 -2.73 -2.18
N THR A 609 -14.61 -1.90 -2.80
CA THR A 609 -14.09 -2.18 -4.13
C THR A 609 -13.04 -3.31 -4.10
N VAL A 610 -12.69 -3.86 -5.26
CA VAL A 610 -11.65 -4.90 -5.37
C VAL A 610 -10.30 -4.37 -4.84
N ASP A 611 -9.96 -3.13 -5.17
CA ASP A 611 -8.73 -2.49 -4.70
C ASP A 611 -8.71 -2.33 -3.18
N GLU A 612 -9.83 -1.93 -2.58
CA GLU A 612 -9.96 -1.80 -1.13
C GLU A 612 -9.80 -3.14 -0.40
N VAL A 613 -10.26 -4.23 -1.01
CA VAL A 613 -10.04 -5.59 -0.49
C VAL A 613 -8.56 -5.99 -0.58
N ASN A 614 -7.83 -5.49 -1.57
CA ASN A 614 -6.42 -5.79 -1.82
C ASN A 614 -5.43 -4.94 -0.99
N ILE A 615 -5.88 -3.85 -0.33
CA ILE A 615 -5.03 -2.99 0.53
C ILE A 615 -4.28 -3.78 1.63
N GLY A 616 -4.69 -5.00 1.96
CA GLY A 616 -3.83 -5.96 2.64
C GLY A 616 -3.57 -5.69 4.13
N GLY A 617 -4.06 -6.58 4.99
CA GLY A 617 -3.42 -6.92 6.27
C GLY A 617 -3.65 -6.00 7.48
N ASN A 618 -3.83 -4.68 7.33
CA ASN A 618 -3.98 -3.77 8.47
C ASN A 618 -5.36 -3.09 8.53
N VAL A 619 -6.23 -3.59 9.41
CA VAL A 619 -7.57 -3.03 9.65
C VAL A 619 -7.51 -1.56 10.08
N GLU A 620 -6.47 -1.16 10.81
CA GLU A 620 -6.24 0.25 11.16
C GLU A 620 -5.94 1.09 9.92
N GLY A 621 -5.09 0.59 9.01
CA GLY A 621 -4.78 1.26 7.75
C GLY A 621 -6.02 1.46 6.88
N VAL A 622 -6.91 0.47 6.82
CA VAL A 622 -8.18 0.57 6.09
C VAL A 622 -9.11 1.61 6.73
N ALA A 623 -9.20 1.64 8.07
CA ALA A 623 -10.00 2.64 8.77
C ALA A 623 -9.46 4.05 8.55
N LEU A 624 -8.13 4.24 8.55
CA LEU A 624 -7.49 5.52 8.24
C LEU A 624 -7.73 5.94 6.78
N HIS A 625 -7.61 5.01 5.85
CA HIS A 625 -7.89 5.24 4.43
C HIS A 625 -9.33 5.74 4.22
N TYR A 626 -10.32 5.11 4.84
CA TYR A 626 -11.71 5.58 4.75
C TYR A 626 -11.96 6.89 5.49
N LEU A 627 -11.35 7.08 6.66
CA LEU A 627 -11.48 8.31 7.44
C LEU A 627 -11.00 9.55 6.67
N THR A 628 -9.98 9.39 5.82
CA THR A 628 -9.35 10.49 5.07
C THR A 628 -9.94 10.71 3.67
N ARG A 629 -10.82 9.82 3.20
CA ARG A 629 -11.40 9.91 1.85
C ARG A 629 -12.35 11.09 1.68
N ALA A 630 -12.30 11.68 0.49
CA ALA A 630 -13.28 12.68 0.05
C ALA A 630 -14.70 12.12 0.09
N GLU A 631 -14.88 10.87 -0.36
CA GLU A 631 -16.14 10.14 -0.31
C GLU A 631 -16.77 10.12 1.09
N TYR A 632 -15.97 9.85 2.13
CA TYR A 632 -16.50 9.86 3.49
C TYR A 632 -16.93 11.26 3.92
N ARG A 633 -16.18 12.29 3.54
CA ARG A 633 -16.53 13.69 3.79
C ARG A 633 -17.83 14.09 3.09
N GLU A 634 -18.02 13.67 1.85
CA GLU A 634 -19.24 13.92 1.06
C GLU A 634 -20.46 13.23 1.64
N ARG A 635 -20.31 12.02 2.19
CA ARG A 635 -21.41 11.33 2.88
C ARG A 635 -21.92 12.08 4.11
N LEU A 636 -21.05 12.87 4.75
CA LEU A 636 -21.37 13.59 5.99
C LEU A 636 -21.95 14.99 5.78
N SER A 637 -21.85 15.54 4.57
CA SER A 637 -22.46 16.82 4.18
C SER A 637 -23.90 16.63 3.73
#